data_AF-A0A2T7DDC4-F1
#
_entry.id   AF-A0A2T7DDC4-F1
#
_cell.length_a   1.000
_cell.length_b   1.000
_cell.length_c   1.000
_cell.angle_alpha   90.00
_cell.angle_beta   90.00
_cell.angle_gamma   90.00
#
_symmetry.space_group_name_H-M   'P 1'
#
loop_
_entity.id
_entity.type
_entity.pdbx_description
1 polymer ?
#
loop_
_entity_poly.entity_id
_entity_poly.type
_entity_poly.pdbx_seq_one_letter_code
_entity_poly.pdbx_strand_id
1 'polypeptide(L)'
;MVELQNNIGNCNSKQMDVVHGFRRKLVHELNAAEGKRDWGLFIDSCFTHCQTHFNSSWHSPTSPRLGNKTIAESVGDWYFDRTVEGVKQIDCEYPCNPTCGS
;
A
#
# COMPACT_ATOMS: atom_id res chain seq x y z
N MET A 1 -19.33 16.45 -8.65
CA MET A 1 -18.79 15.08 -8.52
C MET A 1 -17.57 15.01 -9.42
N VAL A 2 -16.39 14.66 -8.91
CA VAL A 2 -15.21 14.45 -9.78
C VAL A 2 -15.31 13.00 -10.25
N GLU A 3 -15.53 12.78 -11.54
CA GLU A 3 -15.44 11.45 -12.13
C GLU A 3 -13.97 11.08 -12.32
N LEU A 4 -13.58 9.94 -11.75
CA LEU A 4 -12.25 9.37 -11.94
C LEU A 4 -12.20 8.69 -13.32
N GLN A 5 -11.11 8.91 -14.04
CA GLN A 5 -10.88 8.23 -15.32
C GLN A 5 -10.70 6.73 -15.09
N ASN A 6 -11.15 5.89 -16.03
CA ASN A 6 -10.91 4.43 -15.98
C ASN A 6 -9.42 4.05 -16.01
N ASN A 7 -8.55 4.97 -16.46
CA ASN A 7 -7.10 4.82 -16.42
C ASN A 7 -6.50 5.94 -15.57
N ILE A 8 -5.93 5.56 -14.42
CA ILE A 8 -5.33 6.51 -13.48
C ILE A 8 -4.13 7.27 -14.07
N GLY A 9 -3.41 6.70 -15.03
CA GLY A 9 -2.30 7.36 -15.71
C GLY A 9 -2.72 8.55 -16.57
N ASN A 10 -4.02 8.68 -16.87
CA ASN A 10 -4.59 9.80 -17.63
C ASN A 10 -5.27 10.85 -16.73
N CYS A 11 -5.19 10.71 -15.40
CA CYS A 11 -5.78 11.66 -14.48
C CYS A 11 -5.10 13.03 -14.58
N ASN A 12 -5.89 14.09 -14.63
CA ASN A 12 -5.39 15.45 -14.43
C ASN A 12 -5.13 15.73 -12.93
N SER A 13 -4.52 16.88 -12.61
CA SER A 13 -4.19 17.24 -11.23
C SER A 13 -5.38 17.18 -10.27
N LYS A 14 -6.57 17.65 -10.68
CA LYS A 14 -7.77 17.63 -9.83
C LYS A 14 -8.26 16.21 -9.55
N GLN A 15 -8.19 15.32 -10.54
CA GLN A 15 -8.49 13.90 -10.33
C GLN A 15 -7.44 13.25 -9.42
N MET A 16 -6.18 13.66 -9.59
CA MET A 16 -5.08 13.13 -8.80
C MET A 16 -5.18 13.54 -7.32
N ASP A 17 -5.61 14.78 -7.05
CA ASP A 17 -5.91 15.29 -5.71
C ASP A 17 -6.97 14.45 -4.98
N VAL A 18 -7.94 13.88 -5.70
CA VAL A 18 -8.95 12.99 -5.10
C VAL A 18 -8.31 11.70 -4.61
N VAL A 19 -7.42 11.09 -5.40
CA VAL A 19 -6.73 9.84 -4.99
C VAL A 19 -5.77 10.10 -3.83
N HIS A 20 -4.99 11.19 -3.89
CA HIS A 20 -4.12 11.58 -2.78
C HIS A 20 -4.93 11.91 -1.52
N GLY A 21 -6.07 12.58 -1.68
CA GLY A 21 -7.03 12.83 -0.60
C GLY A 21 -7.57 11.53 0.02
N PHE A 22 -7.93 10.55 -0.82
CA PHE A 22 -8.35 9.23 -0.36
C PHE A 22 -7.24 8.54 0.43
N ARG A 23 -5.99 8.52 -0.08
CA ARG A 23 -4.84 7.94 0.62
C ARG A 23 -4.64 8.60 1.99
N ARG A 24 -4.63 9.93 2.06
CA ARG A 24 -4.48 10.68 3.33
C ARG A 24 -5.57 10.30 4.33
N LYS A 25 -6.83 10.21 3.87
CA LYS A 25 -7.94 9.79 4.72
C LYS A 25 -7.78 8.34 5.17
N LEU A 26 -7.48 7.41 4.27
CA LEU A 26 -7.26 5.99 4.60
C LEU A 26 -6.18 5.82 5.68
N VAL A 27 -5.02 6.45 5.51
CA VAL A 27 -3.92 6.40 6.48
C VAL A 27 -4.34 7.01 7.82
N HIS A 28 -5.04 8.15 7.80
CA HIS A 28 -5.52 8.80 9.01
C HIS A 28 -6.48 7.92 9.82
N GLU A 29 -7.47 7.31 9.15
CA GLU A 29 -8.45 6.43 9.80
C GLU A 29 -7.79 5.14 10.35
N LEU A 30 -6.78 4.60 9.65
CA LEU A 30 -6.03 3.43 10.10
C LEU A 30 -5.17 3.68 11.35
N ASN A 31 -4.87 4.95 11.69
CA ASN A 31 -4.21 5.28 12.96
C ASN A 31 -5.06 4.86 14.18
N ALA A 32 -6.36 4.62 14.03
CA ALA A 32 -7.18 4.06 15.11
C ALA A 32 -6.76 2.62 15.50
N ALA A 33 -6.00 1.93 14.65
CA ALA A 33 -5.38 0.65 14.96
C ALA A 33 -3.97 0.79 15.57
N GLU A 34 -3.38 1.99 15.52
CA GLU A 34 -2.03 2.25 16.02
C GLU A 34 -1.96 2.09 17.54
N GLY A 35 -0.96 1.35 18.02
CA GLY A 35 -0.76 1.07 19.43
C GLY A 35 -1.55 -0.12 19.97
N LYS A 36 -2.37 -0.79 19.16
CA LYS A 36 -2.90 -2.12 19.51
C LYS A 36 -1.77 -3.13 19.49
N ARG A 37 -1.73 -4.06 20.45
CA ARG A 37 -0.82 -5.21 20.36
C ARG A 37 -1.25 -6.07 19.16
N ASP A 38 -0.29 -6.66 18.44
CA ASP A 38 -0.51 -7.59 17.32
C ASP A 38 -1.09 -7.00 16.02
N TRP A 39 -0.95 -5.68 15.78
CA TRP A 39 -1.37 -5.04 14.53
C TRP A 39 -0.19 -4.80 13.56
N GLY A 40 -0.51 -4.59 12.28
CA GLY A 40 0.46 -4.17 11.27
C GLY A 40 -0.21 -3.55 10.03
N LEU A 41 0.55 -2.74 9.28
CA LEU A 41 0.16 -2.11 8.03
C LEU A 41 1.22 -2.33 6.95
N PHE A 42 0.74 -2.64 5.76
CA PHE A 42 1.48 -2.57 4.50
C PHE A 42 0.59 -1.82 3.50
N ILE A 43 0.93 -0.57 3.20
CA ILE A 43 0.17 0.30 2.30
C ILE A 43 1.12 0.77 1.21
N ASP A 44 1.09 0.13 0.04
CA ASP A 44 1.87 0.54 -1.12
C ASP A 44 1.16 1.62 -1.94
N SER A 45 1.92 2.33 -2.78
CA SER A 45 1.39 3.31 -3.72
C SER A 45 1.00 2.69 -5.05
N CYS A 46 0.30 1.54 -5.05
CA CYS A 46 -0.16 0.88 -6.27
C CYS A 46 -1.66 1.06 -6.49
N PHE A 47 -2.07 1.41 -7.71
CA PHE A 47 -3.49 1.49 -8.08
C PHE A 47 -3.99 0.12 -8.58
N THR A 48 -4.30 -0.77 -7.64
CA THR A 48 -4.70 -2.16 -7.93
C THR A 48 -5.66 -2.70 -6.85
N HIS A 49 -6.22 -3.89 -7.06
CA HIS A 49 -7.08 -4.58 -6.09
C HIS A 49 -6.67 -6.05 -5.95
N CYS A 50 -7.06 -6.69 -4.83
CA CYS A 50 -6.81 -8.13 -4.57
C CYS A 50 -5.33 -8.58 -4.61
N GLN A 51 -4.39 -7.75 -4.15
CA GLN A 51 -2.95 -8.05 -4.20
C GLN A 51 -2.51 -9.31 -3.44
N THR A 52 -3.23 -9.71 -2.40
CA THR A 52 -2.88 -10.90 -1.61
C THR A 52 -3.24 -12.21 -2.29
N HIS A 53 -4.09 -12.17 -3.33
CA HIS A 53 -4.58 -13.38 -3.99
C HIS A 53 -3.57 -13.97 -4.98
N PHE A 54 -2.76 -13.12 -5.62
CA PHE A 54 -1.87 -13.55 -6.70
C PHE A 54 -0.43 -13.67 -6.20
N ASN A 55 0.23 -14.79 -6.51
CA ASN A 55 1.64 -14.99 -6.14
C ASN A 55 2.56 -13.91 -6.76
N SER A 56 2.21 -13.39 -7.94
CA SER A 56 2.94 -12.31 -8.61
C SER A 56 2.99 -11.02 -7.78
N SER A 57 1.91 -10.66 -7.08
CA SER A 57 1.87 -9.50 -6.18
C SER A 57 2.21 -9.84 -4.73
N TRP A 58 1.99 -11.07 -4.29
CA TRP A 58 2.25 -11.51 -2.92
C TRP A 58 3.74 -11.75 -2.63
N HIS A 59 4.40 -12.59 -3.44
CA HIS A 59 5.80 -12.96 -3.23
C HIS A 59 6.50 -13.47 -4.51
N SER A 60 6.99 -12.53 -5.32
CA SER A 60 7.74 -12.79 -6.53
C SER A 60 8.85 -11.74 -6.75
N PRO A 61 9.77 -11.97 -7.71
CA PRO A 61 10.78 -10.97 -8.08
C PRO A 61 10.18 -9.62 -8.54
N THR A 62 8.95 -9.64 -9.07
CA THR A 62 8.23 -8.46 -9.58
C THR A 62 7.09 -8.02 -8.67
N SER A 63 7.00 -8.54 -7.44
CA SER A 63 5.99 -8.07 -6.49
C SER A 63 6.25 -6.62 -6.09
N PRO A 64 5.19 -5.87 -5.73
CA PRO A 64 5.35 -4.58 -5.10
C PRO A 64 6.16 -4.73 -3.79
N ARG A 65 7.01 -3.74 -3.54
CA ARG A 65 7.91 -3.70 -2.40
C ARG A 65 7.89 -2.35 -1.72
N LEU A 66 8.01 -2.40 -0.39
CA LEU A 66 8.30 -1.26 0.47
C LEU A 66 9.52 -1.62 1.31
N GLY A 67 10.51 -0.72 1.37
CA GLY A 67 11.77 -1.01 2.09
C GLY A 67 12.43 -2.32 1.65
N ASN A 68 12.35 -2.65 0.35
CA ASN A 68 12.82 -3.89 -0.27
C ASN A 68 12.07 -5.19 0.17
N LYS A 69 10.96 -5.10 0.93
CA LYS A 69 10.15 -6.24 1.34
C LYS A 69 8.85 -6.33 0.55
N THR A 70 8.50 -7.54 0.14
CA THR A 70 7.19 -7.90 -0.40
C THR A 70 6.11 -7.88 0.67
N ILE A 71 4.85 -8.01 0.25
CA ILE A 71 3.71 -8.20 1.14
C ILE A 71 3.94 -9.45 2.01
N ALA A 72 4.35 -10.57 1.42
CA ALA A 72 4.57 -11.83 2.15
C ALA A 72 5.68 -11.73 3.20
N GLU A 73 6.78 -11.06 2.89
CA GLU A 73 7.88 -10.84 3.85
C GLU A 73 7.42 -9.96 5.01
N SER A 74 6.67 -8.90 4.72
CA SER A 74 6.12 -7.99 5.73
C SER A 74 5.08 -8.68 6.62
N VAL A 75 4.18 -9.49 6.04
CA VAL A 75 3.22 -10.29 6.81
C VAL A 75 3.94 -11.37 7.63
N GLY A 76 4.99 -12.00 7.10
CA GLY A 76 5.81 -12.96 7.84
C GLY A 76 6.50 -12.32 9.04
N ASP A 77 7.05 -11.12 8.88
CA ASP A 77 7.69 -10.41 9.99
C ASP A 77 6.70 -10.01 11.09
N TRP A 78 5.46 -9.66 10.71
CA TRP A 78 4.38 -9.43 11.66
C TRP A 78 3.94 -10.74 12.36
N TYR A 79 3.67 -11.80 11.60
CA TYR A 79 3.15 -13.07 12.14
C TYR A 79 4.13 -13.77 13.10
N PHE A 80 5.43 -13.64 12.85
CA PHE A 80 6.48 -14.26 13.66
C PHE A 80 7.12 -13.29 14.68
N ASP A 81 6.53 -12.11 14.90
CA ASP A 81 7.05 -11.09 15.84
C ASP A 81 8.53 -10.73 15.61
N ARG A 82 8.97 -10.68 14.34
CA ARG A 82 10.38 -10.42 13.99
C ARG A 82 10.76 -8.94 14.09
N THR A 83 9.80 -8.07 14.36
CA THR A 83 10.00 -6.62 14.49
C THR A 83 9.50 -6.15 15.85
N VAL A 84 10.39 -5.51 16.63
CA VAL A 84 10.09 -5.05 18.00
C VAL A 84 9.00 -3.95 18.00
N GLU A 85 8.98 -3.13 16.95
CA GLU A 85 8.04 -2.00 16.79
C GLU A 85 6.79 -2.35 15.96
N GLY A 86 6.67 -3.62 15.53
CA GLY A 86 5.65 -4.07 14.57
C GLY A 86 5.96 -3.66 13.13
N VAL A 87 5.07 -4.06 12.21
CA VAL A 87 5.21 -3.76 10.78
C VAL A 87 4.30 -2.58 10.44
N LYS A 88 4.86 -1.39 10.26
CA LYS A 88 4.14 -0.19 9.79
C LYS A 88 4.83 0.37 8.55
N GLN A 89 4.52 -0.22 7.39
CA GLN A 89 5.06 0.21 6.10
C GLN A 89 3.99 0.98 5.34
N ILE A 90 4.21 2.28 5.18
CA ILE A 90 3.33 3.18 4.43
C ILE A 90 4.19 3.89 3.40
N ASP A 91 3.82 3.73 2.14
CA ASP A 91 4.55 4.28 1.00
C ASP A 91 4.30 5.79 0.81
N CYS A 92 4.93 6.41 -0.17
CA CYS A 92 4.69 7.81 -0.59
C CYS A 92 3.30 8.00 -1.24
N GLU A 93 3.04 9.11 -1.95
CA GLU A 93 1.81 9.30 -2.71
C GLU A 93 1.99 8.73 -4.14
N TYR A 94 0.96 8.08 -4.68
CA TYR A 94 0.95 7.56 -6.08
C TYR A 94 1.35 8.66 -7.09
N PRO A 95 2.11 8.36 -8.16
CA PRO A 95 2.60 7.06 -8.63
C PRO A 95 4.05 6.75 -8.23
N CYS A 96 4.43 6.96 -6.96
CA CYS A 96 5.85 6.95 -6.61
C CYS A 96 6.53 5.57 -6.61
N ASN A 97 5.78 4.47 -6.51
CA ASN A 97 6.37 3.15 -6.33
C ASN A 97 6.66 2.46 -7.68
N PRO A 98 7.94 2.28 -8.05
CA PRO A 98 8.32 1.71 -9.34
C PRO A 98 8.12 0.19 -9.42
N THR A 99 7.78 -0.46 -8.30
CA THR A 99 7.58 -1.92 -8.23
C THR A 99 6.12 -2.33 -8.40
N CYS A 100 5.20 -1.37 -8.54
CA CYS A 100 3.82 -1.67 -8.88
C CYS A 100 3.78 -2.37 -10.24
N GLY A 101 3.02 -3.48 -10.31
CA GLY A 101 2.73 -4.13 -11.58
C GLY A 101 1.90 -3.24 -12.50
N SER A 102 2.05 -3.48 -13.81
CA SER A 102 1.24 -2.87 -14.87
C SER A 102 -0.23 -3.29 -14.82
#